data_AF-W6SDZ7-F1
#
_entry.id   AF-W6SDZ7-F1
#
_cell.length_a   1.000
_cell.length_b   1.000
_cell.length_c   1.000
_cell.angle_alpha   90.00
_cell.angle_beta   90.00
_cell.angle_gamma   90.00
#
_symmetry.space_group_name_H-M   'P 1'
#
loop_
_entity.id
_entity.type
_entity.pdbx_description
1 polymer ?
#
loop_
_entity_poly.entity_id
_entity_poly.type
_entity_poly.pdbx_seq_one_letter_code
_entity_poly.pdbx_strand_id
1 'polypeptide(L)'
;MKYYFEEKLMVFKLEGKVHKKILLYNANFHSHIKVKHPEMTLKKIEGILKDPDYVFRMSNNNPECYYEKIIGDHNYRVVVSRRKKHVKEVVTAYKVSNEEEFTIKHTHCIYDRNNKLHYTKINETLENDKDYFYELFNVVK
;
A
#
# COMPACT_ATOMS: atom_id res chain seq x y z
N MET A 1 3.69 15.68 -5.89
CA MET A 1 2.22 15.61 -6.11
C MET A 1 1.82 16.47 -7.31
N LYS A 2 1.11 15.91 -8.30
CA LYS A 2 0.51 16.66 -9.42
C LYS A 2 -0.99 16.84 -9.16
N TYR A 3 -1.61 17.93 -9.61
CA TYR A 3 -3.07 18.12 -9.51
C TYR A 3 -3.67 18.51 -10.86
N TYR A 4 -4.97 18.26 -11.03
CA TYR A 4 -5.77 18.68 -12.18
C TYR A 4 -7.21 18.93 -11.73
N PHE A 5 -8.05 19.47 -12.62
CA PHE A 5 -9.46 19.66 -12.35
C PHE A 5 -10.31 18.66 -13.15
N GLU A 6 -11.27 18.02 -12.49
CA GLU A 6 -12.28 17.15 -13.08
C GLU A 6 -13.64 17.71 -12.67
N GLU A 7 -14.49 18.12 -13.63
CA GLU A 7 -15.84 18.65 -13.35
C GLU A 7 -15.84 19.79 -12.30
N LYS A 8 -14.87 20.70 -12.38
CA LYS A 8 -14.62 21.82 -11.43
C LYS A 8 -14.10 21.41 -10.05
N LEU A 9 -13.88 20.11 -9.79
CA LEU A 9 -13.26 19.63 -8.57
C LEU A 9 -11.75 19.49 -8.74
N MET A 10 -10.97 20.05 -7.81
CA MET A 10 -9.53 19.84 -7.76
C MET A 10 -9.23 18.41 -7.32
N VAL A 11 -8.40 17.70 -8.09
CA VAL A 11 -8.01 16.31 -7.86
C VAL A 11 -6.49 16.21 -7.76
N PHE A 12 -6.00 15.63 -6.67
CA PHE A 12 -4.60 15.27 -6.50
C PHE A 12 -4.33 13.90 -7.12
N LYS A 13 -3.33 13.83 -8.01
CA LYS A 13 -2.82 12.58 -8.57
C LYS A 13 -1.66 12.09 -7.71
N LEU A 14 -1.86 10.93 -7.11
CA LEU A 14 -0.95 10.24 -6.22
C LEU A 14 -0.54 8.91 -6.85
N GLU A 15 0.63 8.43 -6.44
CA GLU A 15 1.17 7.14 -6.79
C GLU A 15 1.40 6.37 -5.50
N GLY A 16 0.94 5.12 -5.45
CA GLY A 16 1.18 4.23 -4.33
C GLY A 16 2.07 3.06 -4.73
N LYS A 17 2.59 2.35 -3.73
CA LYS A 17 3.50 1.21 -3.89
C LYS A 17 2.96 0.13 -4.82
N VAL A 18 1.68 -0.22 -4.68
CA VAL A 18 1.00 -1.24 -5.49
C VAL A 18 0.24 -0.60 -6.66
N HIS A 19 -0.35 0.58 -6.46
CA HIS A 19 -1.20 1.22 -7.46
C HIS A 19 -0.56 2.50 -8.03
N LYS A 20 -0.26 2.50 -9.33
CA LYS A 20 0.37 3.65 -10.03
C LYS A 20 -0.53 4.86 -10.22
N LYS A 21 -1.85 4.73 -10.10
CA LYS A 21 -2.81 5.82 -10.32
C LYS A 21 -3.85 5.84 -9.21
N ILE A 22 -3.62 6.74 -8.25
CA ILE A 22 -4.51 6.99 -7.12
C ILE A 22 -4.96 8.44 -7.19
N LEU A 23 -6.27 8.68 -7.04
CA LEU A 23 -6.87 10.00 -7.04
C LEU A 23 -7.31 10.38 -5.64
N LEU A 24 -7.07 11.62 -5.23
CA LEU A 24 -7.63 12.19 -4.01
C LEU A 24 -8.34 13.49 -4.37
N TYR A 25 -9.66 13.51 -4.19
CA TYR A 25 -10.45 14.73 -4.38
C TYR A 25 -10.18 15.72 -3.25
N ASN A 26 -9.94 16.97 -3.63
CA ASN A 26 -9.76 18.05 -2.66
C ASN A 26 -10.99 18.20 -1.74
N ALA A 27 -12.18 18.04 -2.31
CA ALA A 27 -13.43 18.02 -1.56
C ALA A 27 -13.41 16.92 -0.49
N ASN A 28 -13.08 15.67 -0.87
CA ASN A 28 -13.00 14.55 0.07
C ASN A 28 -11.95 14.80 1.18
N PHE A 29 -10.79 15.35 0.81
CA PHE A 29 -9.77 15.68 1.79
C PHE A 29 -10.27 16.71 2.81
N HIS A 30 -10.89 17.80 2.37
CA HIS A 30 -11.31 18.89 3.26
C HIS A 30 -12.58 18.60 4.04
N SER A 31 -13.57 17.92 3.45
CA SER A 31 -14.88 17.70 4.10
C SER A 31 -14.94 16.44 4.95
N HIS A 32 -14.13 15.42 4.64
CA HIS A 32 -14.16 14.14 5.33
C HIS A 32 -12.87 13.89 6.11
N ILE A 33 -11.75 13.74 5.41
CA ILE A 33 -10.50 13.29 6.02
C ILE A 33 -10.00 14.32 7.04
N LYS A 34 -9.89 15.60 6.65
CA LYS A 34 -9.33 16.63 7.52
C LYS A 34 -10.23 16.96 8.71
N VAL A 35 -11.54 16.83 8.56
CA VAL A 35 -12.52 17.09 9.62
C VAL A 35 -12.50 15.96 10.66
N LYS A 36 -12.53 14.70 10.23
CA LYS A 36 -12.58 13.55 11.15
C LYS A 36 -11.21 13.12 11.67
N HIS A 37 -10.17 13.36 10.88
CA HIS A 37 -8.80 12.92 11.14
C HIS A 37 -7.84 14.11 10.92
N PRO A 38 -7.89 15.14 11.80
CA PRO A 38 -7.09 16.36 11.65
C PRO A 38 -5.58 16.08 11.65
N GLU A 39 -5.13 14.96 12.22
CA GLU A 39 -3.76 14.47 12.20
C GLU A 39 -3.28 14.03 10.81
N MET A 40 -4.20 13.77 9.89
CA MET A 40 -3.91 13.36 8.52
C MET A 40 -3.69 14.58 7.62
N THR A 41 -2.50 14.63 7.02
CA THR A 41 -2.11 15.67 6.06
C THR A 41 -1.90 15.05 4.69
N LEU A 42 -2.01 15.86 3.62
CA LEU A 42 -1.70 15.40 2.26
C LEU A 42 -0.30 14.77 2.16
N LYS A 43 0.68 15.34 2.87
CA LYS A 43 2.05 14.81 2.93
C LYS A 43 2.11 13.43 3.60
N LYS A 44 1.37 13.23 4.70
CA LYS A 44 1.27 11.90 5.34
C LYS A 44 0.61 10.89 4.40
N ILE A 45 -0.50 11.25 3.77
CA ILE A 45 -1.21 10.36 2.82
C ILE A 45 -0.28 9.97 1.66
N GLU A 46 0.38 10.94 1.02
CA GLU A 46 1.33 10.67 -0.07
C GLU A 46 2.49 9.78 0.41
N GLY A 47 3.02 10.03 1.61
CA GLY A 47 4.10 9.24 2.21
C GLY A 47 3.70 7.79 2.49
N ILE A 48 2.53 7.57 3.07
CA ILE A 48 1.98 6.23 3.35
C ILE A 48 1.74 5.46 2.05
N LEU A 49 1.19 6.12 1.02
CA LEU A 49 0.94 5.46 -0.26
C LEU A 49 2.24 5.03 -0.95
N LYS A 50 3.26 5.89 -0.98
CA LYS A 50 4.54 5.60 -1.67
C LYS A 50 5.37 4.53 -0.97
N ASP A 51 5.40 4.57 0.35
CA ASP A 51 6.25 3.70 1.16
C ASP A 51 5.47 3.15 2.37
N PRO A 52 4.49 2.27 2.15
CA PRO A 52 3.76 1.62 3.23
C PRO A 52 4.62 0.51 3.86
N ASP A 53 4.36 0.21 5.12
CA ASP A 53 4.85 -1.02 5.75
C ASP A 53 4.01 -2.23 5.31
N TYR A 54 2.69 -2.02 5.17
CA TYR A 54 1.75 -3.05 4.74
C TYR A 54 0.77 -2.52 3.69
N VAL A 55 0.44 -3.39 2.74
CA VAL A 55 -0.70 -3.20 1.83
C VAL A 55 -1.53 -4.47 1.81
N PHE A 56 -2.79 -4.41 2.18
CA PHE A 56 -3.66 -5.58 2.22
C PHE A 56 -5.07 -5.27 1.73
N ARG A 57 -5.88 -6.33 1.61
CA ARG A 57 -7.33 -6.26 1.40
C ARG A 57 -8.02 -7.09 2.47
N MET A 58 -9.29 -6.81 2.75
CA MET A 58 -10.08 -7.69 3.62
C MET A 58 -10.42 -9.03 2.93
N SER A 59 -10.57 -9.02 1.60
CA SER A 59 -10.82 -10.22 0.81
C SER A 59 -10.37 -10.02 -0.63
N ASN A 60 -10.23 -11.11 -1.40
CA ASN A 60 -9.87 -11.04 -2.83
C ASN A 60 -10.85 -10.20 -3.67
N ASN A 61 -12.13 -10.18 -3.26
CA ASN A 61 -13.21 -9.50 -3.96
C ASN A 61 -13.46 -8.08 -3.44
N ASN A 62 -12.88 -7.68 -2.31
CA ASN A 62 -13.07 -6.33 -1.79
C ASN A 62 -12.40 -5.30 -2.73
N PRO A 63 -13.13 -4.28 -3.23
CA PRO A 63 -12.55 -3.22 -4.05
C PRO A 63 -11.54 -2.35 -3.30
N GLU A 64 -11.65 -2.32 -1.96
CA GLU A 64 -10.81 -1.56 -1.05
C GLU A 64 -9.46 -2.22 -0.82
N CYS A 65 -8.46 -1.37 -0.64
CA CYS A 65 -7.10 -1.73 -0.31
C CYS A 65 -6.58 -0.76 0.74
N TYR A 66 -5.96 -1.33 1.76
CA TYR A 66 -5.51 -0.61 2.94
C TYR A 66 -4.00 -0.49 2.88
N TYR A 67 -3.51 0.74 2.89
CA TYR A 67 -2.09 1.06 2.99
C TYR A 67 -1.83 1.47 4.43
N GLU A 68 -0.90 0.81 5.10
CA GLU A 68 -0.53 1.13 6.47
C GLU A 68 0.93 1.53 6.57
N LYS A 69 1.20 2.49 7.45
CA LYS A 69 2.55 2.87 7.83
C LYS A 69 2.61 3.22 9.30
N ILE A 70 3.65 2.73 9.96
CA ILE A 70 4.00 3.10 11.32
C ILE A 70 4.87 4.37 11.25
N ILE A 71 4.43 5.43 11.92
CA ILE A 71 5.14 6.72 11.98
C ILE A 71 5.26 7.11 13.46
N GLY A 72 6.45 6.96 14.03
CA GLY A 72 6.64 7.02 15.48
C GLY A 72 5.89 5.86 16.16
N ASP A 73 5.20 6.14 17.26
CA ASP A 73 4.45 5.13 18.03
C ASP A 73 3.02 4.93 17.52
N HIS A 74 2.72 5.36 16.29
CA HIS A 74 1.36 5.41 15.76
C HIS A 74 1.28 4.73 14.40
N ASN A 75 0.27 3.87 14.24
CA ASN A 75 -0.08 3.30 12.95
C ASN A 75 -1.10 4.19 12.24
N TYR A 76 -0.86 4.47 10.96
CA TYR A 76 -1.74 5.25 10.11
C TYR A 76 -2.15 4.44 8.90
N ARG A 77 -3.43 4.54 8.54
CA ARG A 77 -4.02 3.81 7.42
C ARG A 77 -4.59 4.76 6.38
N VAL A 78 -4.32 4.47 5.12
CA VAL A 78 -4.95 5.11 3.95
C VAL A 78 -5.76 4.04 3.22
N VAL A 79 -7.05 4.28 3.05
CA VAL A 79 -7.96 3.38 2.36
C VAL A 79 -8.16 3.86 0.93
N VAL A 80 -7.89 3.00 -0.03
CA VAL A 80 -8.13 3.28 -1.45
C VAL A 80 -9.10 2.26 -2.04
N SER A 81 -10.09 2.75 -2.79
CA SER A 81 -11.07 1.90 -3.47
C SER A 81 -10.95 2.01 -4.99
N ARG A 82 -11.58 1.08 -5.70
CA ARG A 82 -11.63 1.07 -7.16
C ARG A 82 -12.66 2.09 -7.65
N ARG A 83 -12.21 3.14 -8.33
CA ARG A 83 -13.08 4.08 -9.05
C ARG A 83 -13.36 3.61 -10.48
N LYS A 84 -12.30 3.29 -11.23
CA LYS A 84 -12.35 2.77 -12.62
C LYS A 84 -11.30 1.67 -12.80
N LYS A 85 -11.29 0.98 -13.95
CA LYS A 85 -10.25 0.00 -14.26
C LYS A 85 -8.87 0.66 -14.15
N HIS A 86 -7.97 0.08 -13.36
CA HIS A 86 -6.62 0.60 -13.04
C HIS A 86 -6.57 2.00 -12.38
N VAL A 87 -7.69 2.54 -11.91
CA VAL A 87 -7.74 3.83 -11.19
C VAL A 87 -8.30 3.60 -9.80
N LYS A 88 -7.51 3.96 -8.80
CA LYS A 88 -7.91 3.96 -7.40
C LYS A 88 -8.25 5.36 -6.93
N GLU A 89 -9.06 5.46 -5.90
CA GLU A 89 -9.36 6.71 -5.22
C GLU A 89 -9.16 6.55 -3.72
N VAL A 90 -8.65 7.59 -3.07
CA VAL A 90 -8.58 7.65 -1.61
C VAL A 90 -9.98 7.90 -1.07
N VAL A 91 -10.51 6.91 -0.34
CA VAL A 91 -11.82 6.97 0.31
C VAL A 91 -11.69 7.68 1.65
N THR A 92 -10.75 7.23 2.47
CA THR A 92 -10.49 7.81 3.80
C THR A 92 -9.05 7.56 4.24
N ALA A 93 -8.62 8.26 5.29
CA ALA A 93 -7.32 8.09 5.90
C ALA A 93 -7.40 8.47 7.38
N TYR A 94 -6.83 7.65 8.27
CA TYR A 94 -6.98 7.79 9.72
C TYR A 94 -5.84 7.16 10.51
N LYS A 95 -5.64 7.61 11.75
CA LYS A 95 -4.81 6.91 12.73
C LYS A 95 -5.56 5.67 13.25
N VAL A 96 -4.90 4.51 13.25
CA VAL A 96 -5.44 3.25 13.76
C VAL A 96 -5.32 3.26 15.29
N SER A 97 -6.43 3.06 16.01
CA SER A 97 -6.41 2.79 17.46
C SER A 97 -6.01 1.32 17.69
N ASN A 98 -5.19 1.08 18.71
CA ASN A 98 -4.49 -0.19 19.02
C ASN A 98 -5.38 -1.42 19.26
N GLU A 99 -6.71 -1.36 19.07
CA GLU A 99 -7.64 -2.43 19.42
C GLU A 99 -7.99 -3.37 18.27
N GLU A 100 -7.70 -3.03 17.02
CA GLU A 100 -7.95 -3.97 15.92
C GLU A 100 -6.69 -4.71 15.50
N GLU A 101 -6.36 -5.71 16.33
CA GLU A 101 -5.46 -6.85 16.14
C GLU A 101 -4.80 -6.97 14.76
N PHE A 102 -3.46 -6.93 14.79
CA PHE A 102 -2.53 -7.18 13.68
C PHE A 102 -2.70 -8.57 13.01
N THR A 103 -3.45 -9.48 13.62
CA THR A 103 -3.38 -10.93 13.36
C THR A 103 -4.35 -11.45 12.29
N ILE A 104 -5.50 -10.80 12.04
CA ILE A 104 -6.49 -11.27 11.04
C ILE A 104 -6.40 -10.50 9.71
N LYS A 105 -5.83 -9.29 9.71
CA LYS A 105 -5.88 -8.34 8.58
C LYS A 105 -4.90 -8.65 7.44
N HIS A 106 -3.92 -9.52 7.66
CA HIS A 106 -2.86 -9.84 6.70
C HIS A 106 -3.11 -11.12 5.87
N THR A 107 -4.24 -11.80 6.05
CA THR A 107 -4.59 -13.01 5.29
C THR A 107 -4.58 -12.78 3.77
N HIS A 108 -4.95 -11.56 3.34
CA HIS A 108 -4.83 -11.11 1.95
C HIS A 108 -3.86 -9.93 1.82
N CYS A 109 -2.69 -10.06 2.44
CA CYS A 109 -1.60 -9.11 2.28
C CYS A 109 -1.07 -9.15 0.85
N ILE A 110 -1.04 -7.99 0.20
CA ILE A 110 -0.49 -7.79 -1.15
C ILE A 110 0.97 -7.38 -1.06
N TYR A 111 1.33 -6.64 -0.02
CA TYR A 111 2.69 -6.19 0.22
C TYR A 111 2.93 -6.17 1.73
N ASP A 112 3.92 -6.95 2.16
CA ASP A 112 4.49 -6.90 3.49
C ASP A 112 5.99 -6.70 3.33
N ARG A 113 6.50 -5.66 4.00
CA ARG A 113 7.91 -5.29 4.02
C ARG A 113 8.84 -6.46 4.38
N ASN A 114 8.39 -7.39 5.23
CA ASN A 114 9.19 -8.54 5.67
C ASN A 114 9.12 -9.74 4.73
N ASN A 115 7.97 -10.01 4.10
CA ASN A 115 7.83 -11.12 3.15
C ASN A 115 8.75 -10.97 1.94
N LYS A 116 8.95 -9.75 1.42
CA LYS A 116 9.89 -9.52 0.30
C LYS A 116 11.33 -9.92 0.66
N LEU A 117 11.79 -9.59 1.87
CA LEU A 117 13.13 -9.97 2.37
C LEU A 117 13.27 -11.50 2.51
N HIS A 118 12.20 -12.19 2.92
CA HIS A 118 12.19 -13.64 3.04
C HIS A 118 12.21 -14.34 1.67
N TYR A 119 11.38 -13.91 0.71
CA TYR A 119 11.38 -14.45 -0.65
C TYR A 119 12.68 -14.18 -1.41
N THR A 120 13.30 -13.01 -1.23
CA THR A 120 14.60 -12.72 -1.83
C THR A 120 15.69 -13.63 -1.29
N LYS A 121 15.73 -13.88 0.02
CA LYS A 121 16.68 -14.84 0.63
C LYS A 121 16.46 -16.29 0.18
N ILE A 122 15.20 -16.72 0.06
CA ILE A 122 14.86 -18.05 -0.46
C ILE A 122 15.33 -18.19 -1.91
N ASN A 123 15.09 -17.19 -2.76
CA ASN A 123 15.52 -17.25 -4.16
C ASN A 123 17.04 -17.23 -4.30
N GLU A 124 17.77 -16.45 -3.51
CA GLU A 124 19.24 -16.48 -3.46
C GLU A 124 19.76 -17.87 -3.04
N THR A 125 19.10 -18.52 -2.08
CA THR A 125 19.47 -19.88 -1.64
C THR A 125 19.20 -20.90 -2.74
N LEU A 126 18.06 -20.80 -3.42
CA LEU A 126 17.71 -21.70 -4.53
C LEU A 126 18.60 -21.52 -5.77
N GLU A 127 19.06 -20.30 -6.06
CA GLU A 127 20.05 -20.05 -7.13
C GLU A 127 21.41 -20.67 -6.78
N ASN A 128 21.87 -20.52 -5.54
CA ASN A 128 23.11 -21.14 -5.07
C ASN A 128 23.02 -22.69 -5.09
N ASP A 129 21.89 -23.26 -4.65
CA ASP A 129 21.68 -24.70 -4.70
C ASP A 129 21.65 -25.22 -6.14
N LYS A 130 21.03 -24.47 -7.07
CA LYS A 130 21.06 -24.81 -8.50
C LYS A 130 22.47 -24.82 -9.06
N ASP A 131 23.26 -23.78 -8.79
CA ASP A 131 24.64 -23.71 -9.27
C ASP A 131 25.48 -24.88 -8.72
N TYR A 132 25.32 -25.24 -7.43
CA TYR A 132 25.93 -26.43 -6.85
C TYR A 132 25.51 -27.73 -7.55
N PHE A 133 24.21 -27.89 -7.86
CA PHE A 133 23.71 -29.04 -8.61
C PHE A 133 24.30 -29.11 -10.03
N TYR A 134 24.43 -27.98 -10.73
CA TYR A 134 25.03 -27.94 -12.07
C TYR A 134 26.52 -28.31 -12.03
N GLU A 135 27.26 -27.87 -11.01
CA GLU A 135 28.65 -28.26 -10.78
C GLU A 135 28.80 -29.75 -10.45
N LEU A 136 27.94 -30.28 -9.58
CA LEU A 136 28.01 -31.68 -9.12
C LEU A 136 27.71 -32.68 -10.24
N PHE A 137 26.79 -32.35 -11.14
CA PHE A 137 26.37 -33.23 -12.23
C PHE A 137 27.02 -32.90 -13.58
N ASN A 138 27.94 -31.94 -13.62
CA ASN A 138 28.68 -31.51 -14.82
C ASN A 138 27.77 -31.22 -16.03
N VAL A 139 26.55 -30.75 -15.75
CA VAL A 139 25.58 -30.38 -16.79
C VAL A 139 25.92 -28.93 -17.17
N VAL A 140 26.54 -28.77 -18.34
CA VAL A 140 26.91 -27.45 -18.88
C VAL A 140 25.65 -26.57 -18.96
N LYS A 141 25.74 -25.34 -18.43
CA LYS A 141 24.68 -24.32 -18.48
C LYS A 141 24.09 -24.12 -19.87
#